data_AF-F0YKT1-F1
#
_entry.id   AF-F0YKT1-F1
#
_cell.length_a   1.000
_cell.length_b   1.000
_cell.length_c   1.000
_cell.angle_alpha   90.00
_cell.angle_beta   90.00
_cell.angle_gamma   90.00
#
_symmetry.space_group_name_H-M   'P 1'
#
loop_
_entity.id
_entity.type
_entity.pdbx_description
1 polymer ?
#
loop_
_entity_poly.entity_id
_entity_poly.type
_entity_poly.pdbx_seq_one_letter_code
_entity_poly.pdbx_strand_id
1 'polypeptide(L)' 'ELGRLEVGTESAVDRGKSIKSFLMSLFEADDHHSVEGLDTFNACYGGTNALFGTTNWLQSTAWNGTYGVVVCSDP' A
#
# COMPACT_ATOMS: atom_id res chain seq x y z
N GLU A 1 6.74 10.80 7.17
CA GLU A 1 5.72 10.32 8.15
C GLU A 1 4.65 9.50 7.43
N LEU A 2 4.91 8.21 7.17
CA LEU A 2 4.00 7.31 6.45
C LEU A 2 3.59 6.16 7.36
N GLY A 3 2.31 5.83 7.47
CA GLY A 3 1.85 4.69 8.29
C GLY A 3 1.14 3.61 7.49
N ARG A 4 0.73 3.91 6.25
CA ARG A 4 0.14 2.93 5.34
C ARG A 4 0.61 3.14 3.91
N LEU A 5 0.98 2.04 3.26
CA LEU A 5 1.32 1.97 1.84
C LEU A 5 0.57 0.79 1.22
N GLU A 6 -0.33 1.08 0.28
CA GLU A 6 -1.14 0.07 -0.39
C GLU A 6 -0.97 0.20 -1.90
N VAL A 7 -0.83 -0.92 -2.61
CA VAL A 7 -0.62 -0.93 -4.06
C VAL A 7 -1.84 -1.54 -4.73
N GLY A 8 -2.47 -0.82 -5.65
CA GLY A 8 -3.50 -1.35 -6.52
C GLY A 8 -2.92 -1.71 -7.88
N THR A 9 -3.11 -2.96 -8.31
CA THR A 9 -2.57 -3.45 -9.58
C THR A 9 -3.34 -4.67 -10.09
N GLU A 10 -3.28 -4.95 -11.38
CA GLU A 10 -3.61 -6.27 -11.97
C GLU A 10 -2.35 -7.06 -12.39
N SER A 11 -1.17 -6.47 -12.17
CA SER A 11 0.12 -6.98 -12.61
C SER A 11 0.86 -7.73 -11.51
N ALA A 12 0.58 -9.04 -11.41
CA ALA A 12 1.28 -9.91 -10.45
C ALA A 12 2.71 -10.24 -10.92
N VAL A 13 3.68 -9.39 -10.57
CA VAL A 13 5.12 -9.63 -10.82
C VAL A 13 5.62 -10.88 -10.10
N ASP A 14 5.15 -11.10 -8.87
CA ASP A 14 5.40 -12.30 -8.07
C ASP A 14 4.09 -12.72 -7.37
N ARG A 15 3.91 -14.03 -7.11
CA ARG A 15 2.68 -14.57 -6.51
C ARG A 15 2.72 -14.68 -4.99
N GLY A 16 3.90 -14.57 -4.39
CA GLY A 16 4.13 -14.65 -2.95
C GLY A 16 4.74 -13.39 -2.34
N LYS A 17 5.32 -12.50 -3.16
CA LYS A 17 5.85 -11.19 -2.74
C LYS A 17 5.07 -10.06 -3.38
N SER A 18 4.54 -9.16 -2.56
CA SER A 18 3.82 -7.97 -3.00
C SER A 18 4.77 -6.91 -3.56
N ILE A 19 4.33 -6.14 -4.55
CA ILE A 19 4.99 -4.91 -5.03
C ILE A 19 5.24 -3.96 -3.86
N LYS A 20 4.28 -3.85 -2.92
CA LYS A 20 4.46 -3.09 -1.68
C LYS A 20 5.75 -3.47 -0.95
N SER A 21 6.11 -4.75 -0.88
CA SER A 21 7.33 -5.19 -0.21
C SER A 21 8.60 -4.71 -0.92
N PHE A 22 8.57 -4.56 -2.25
CA PHE A 22 9.67 -3.93 -3.00
C PHE A 22 9.77 -2.44 -2.70
N LEU A 23 8.63 -1.73 -2.62
CA LEU A 23 8.60 -0.31 -2.27
C LEU A 23 9.12 -0.03 -0.84
N MET A 24 9.05 -1.00 0.06
CA MET A 24 9.62 -0.86 1.41
C MET A 24 11.14 -0.61 1.40
N SER A 25 11.85 -0.98 0.33
CA SER A 25 13.29 -0.68 0.18
C SER A 25 13.60 0.82 0.20
N LEU A 26 12.66 1.67 -0.23
CA LEU A 26 12.80 3.13 -0.20
C LEU A 26 12.84 3.70 1.23
N PHE A 27 12.40 2.93 2.22
CA PHE A 27 12.28 3.35 3.62
C PHE A 27 13.39 2.76 4.51
N GLU A 28 14.25 1.89 3.96
CA GLU A 28 15.33 1.23 4.70
C GLU A 28 16.35 2.22 5.27
N ALA A 29 16.68 3.28 4.52
CA ALA A 29 17.66 4.28 4.96
C ALA A 29 17.23 5.05 6.22
N ASP A 30 15.91 5.15 6.45
CA ASP A 30 15.32 5.87 7.57
C ASP A 30 14.87 4.94 8.71
N ASP A 31 15.23 3.64 8.66
CA ASP A 31 14.79 2.59 9.62
C ASP A 31 13.25 2.53 9.78
N HIS A 32 12.51 2.89 8.72
CA HIS A 32 11.06 3.04 8.78
C HIS A 32 10.35 1.79 8.27
N HIS A 33 10.18 0.82 9.18
CA HIS A 33 9.59 -0.48 8.85
C HIS A 33 8.12 -0.66 9.27
N SER A 34 7.61 0.22 10.15
CA SER A 34 6.24 0.15 10.68
C SER A 34 5.20 0.78 9.75
N VAL A 35 5.05 0.22 8.55
CA VAL A 35 4.10 0.71 7.52
C VAL A 35 3.11 -0.40 7.14
N GLU A 36 1.82 -0.17 7.41
CA GLU A 36 0.73 -1.09 7.05
C GLU A 36 0.48 -1.18 5.54
N GLY A 37 -0.34 -2.15 5.11
CA GLY A 37 -0.80 -2.28 3.73
C GLY A 37 -0.09 -3.38 2.92
N LEU A 38 -0.69 -3.71 1.78
CA LEU A 38 -0.34 -4.82 0.89
C LEU A 38 -0.78 -4.53 -0.56
N ASP A 39 -0.66 -5.51 -1.45
CA ASP A 39 -1.17 -5.39 -2.81
C ASP A 39 -2.64 -5.79 -2.90
N THR A 40 -3.44 -4.96 -3.57
CA THR A 40 -4.85 -5.18 -3.82
C THR A 40 -5.08 -5.44 -5.30
N PHE A 41 -5.65 -6.60 -5.61
CA PHE A 41 -5.87 -7.07 -6.98
C PHE A 41 -7.35 -7.15 -7.30
N ASN A 42 -7.78 -6.50 -8.38
CA ASN A 42 -9.03 -6.80 -9.08
C ASN A 42 -9.08 -6.05 -10.40
N ALA A 43 -8.39 -6.56 -11.43
CA ALA A 43 -8.25 -5.87 -12.71
C ALA A 43 -7.87 -4.37 -12.49
N CYS A 44 -8.34 -3.48 -13.38
CA CYS A 44 -8.19 -2.03 -13.25
C CYS A 44 -8.84 -1.42 -11.98
N TYR A 45 -9.63 -2.17 -11.21
CA TYR A 45 -10.28 -1.69 -9.98
C TYR A 45 -9.38 -1.77 -8.74
N GLY A 46 -8.24 -2.49 -8.80
CA GLY A 46 -7.34 -2.66 -7.66
C GLY A 46 -6.95 -1.34 -6.97
N GLY A 47 -6.67 -0.29 -7.76
CA GLY A 47 -6.37 1.05 -7.27
C GLY A 47 -7.50 1.70 -6.47
N THR A 48 -8.74 1.61 -6.97
CA THR A 48 -9.92 2.15 -6.26
C THR A 48 -10.15 1.40 -4.94
N ASN A 49 -9.98 0.08 -4.94
CA ASN A 49 -10.13 -0.69 -3.71
C ASN A 49 -9.06 -0.35 -2.67
N ALA A 50 -7.80 -0.17 -3.10
CA ALA A 50 -6.70 0.29 -2.24
C ALA A 50 -6.97 1.70 -1.67
N LEU A 51 -7.55 2.60 -2.48
CA LEU A 51 -7.96 3.94 -2.05
C LEU A 51 -9.03 3.88 -0.96
N PHE A 52 -10.08 3.08 -1.14
CA PHE A 52 -11.12 2.92 -0.12
C PHE A 52 -10.58 2.23 1.14
N GLY A 53 -9.73 1.21 0.99
CA GLY A 53 -9.06 0.55 2.11
C GLY A 53 -8.23 1.52 2.94
N THR A 54 -7.44 2.37 2.28
CA THR A 54 -6.62 3.40 2.94
C THR A 54 -7.48 4.50 3.58
N THR A 55 -8.57 4.93 2.93
CA THR A 55 -9.52 5.89 3.51
C THR A 55 -10.20 5.34 4.76
N ASN A 56 -10.60 4.07 4.73
CA ASN A 56 -11.18 3.40 5.89
C ASN A 56 -10.16 3.28 7.03
N TRP A 57 -8.89 2.98 6.73
CA TRP A 57 -7.81 2.98 7.72
C TRP A 57 -7.66 4.36 8.38
N LEU A 58 -7.62 5.44 7.60
CA LEU A 58 -7.55 6.82 8.12
C LEU A 58 -8.72 7.15 9.07
N GLN A 59 -9.91 6.62 8.81
CA GLN A 59 -11.10 6.84 9.63
C GLN A 59 -11.22 5.87 10.81
N SER A 60 -10.35 4.86 10.89
CA SER A 60 -10.39 3.83 11.92
C SER A 60 -9.67 4.27 13.19
N THR A 61 -9.94 3.57 14.29
CA THR A 61 -9.18 3.72 15.55
C THR A 61 -7.73 3.25 15.45
N ALA A 62 -7.34 2.56 14.37
CA ALA A 62 -5.97 2.14 14.13
C ALA A 62 -5.10 3.25 13.52
N TRP A 63 -5.72 4.35 13.05
CA TRP A 63 -4.97 5.47 12.48
C TRP A 63 -4.10 6.14 13.54
N ASN A 64 -2.81 6.28 13.22
CA ASN A 64 -1.78 6.82 14.11
C ASN A 64 -1.39 8.27 13.79
N GLY A 65 -2.21 9.00 13.02
CA GLY A 65 -1.95 10.40 12.65
C GLY A 65 -1.01 10.61 11.46
N THR A 66 -0.52 9.53 10.84
CA THR A 66 0.41 9.60 9.70
C THR A 66 -0.31 9.55 8.34
N TYR A 67 0.43 9.80 7.26
CA TYR A 67 -0.13 9.71 5.92
C TYR A 67 -0.35 8.26 5.47
N GLY A 68 -1.38 8.07 4.65
CA GLY A 68 -1.58 6.87 3.83
C GLY A 68 -1.27 7.17 2.37
N VAL A 69 -0.53 6.29 1.70
CA VAL A 69 -0.18 6.40 0.28
C VAL A 69 -0.75 5.21 -0.47
N VAL A 70 -1.37 5.49 -1.61
CA VAL A 70 -1.84 4.48 -2.56
C VAL A 70 -1.07 4.63 -3.87
N VAL A 71 -0.55 3.51 -4.37
CA VAL A 71 0.14 3.45 -5.66
C VAL A 71 -0.72 2.63 -6.61
N CYS A 72 -1.14 3.22 -7.71
CA CYS A 72 -1.80 2.50 -8.81
C CYS A 72 -0.77 2.28 -9.91
N SER A 73 -0.45 1.02 -10.23
CA SER A 73 0.55 0.70 -11.24
C SER A 73 0.16 -0.54 -12.02
N ASP A 74 0.23 -0.43 -13.33
CA ASP A 74 -0.02 -1.50 -14.32
C ASP A 74 0.92 -1.30 -15.52
N PRO A 75 1.03 -2.26 -16.46
CA PRO A 75 2.00 -2.26 -17.55
C PRO A 75 1.66 -1.26 -18.66
#